data_AF-A0A8J4A5I7-F1
#
_entry.id   AF-A0A8J4A5I7-F1
#
_cell.length_a   1.000
_cell.length_b   1.000
_cell.length_c   1.000
_cell.angle_alpha   90.00
_cell.angle_beta   90.00
_cell.angle_gamma   90.00
#
_symmetry.space_group_name_H-M   'P 1'
#
loop_
_entity.id
_entity.type
_entity.pdbx_description
1 polymer ?
#
loop_
_entity_poly.entity_id
_entity_poly.type
_entity_poly.pdbx_seq_one_letter_code
_entity_poly.pdbx_strand_id
1 'polypeptide(L)'
;MRLTGLGIWTAQFDFHPADVVRDAVQELEALGYDSLWIGENVGREPVSQSAILLVATRRITIATGVLNLWARDPLSTFAAQLPSPRRTPTASSSDSASATHGWSTTRDNYPTAGRYKPSVTT
;
A
#
# COMPACT_ATOMS: atom_id res chain seq x y z
N MET A 1 11.04 -11.73 27.97
CA MET A 1 11.07 -11.34 26.55
C MET A 1 12.08 -10.20 26.41
N ARG A 2 13.09 -10.33 25.54
CA ARG A 2 14.10 -9.28 25.33
C ARG A 2 13.73 -8.53 24.06
N LEU A 3 13.54 -7.21 24.15
CA LEU A 3 13.32 -6.38 22.98
C LEU A 3 14.65 -6.22 22.25
N THR A 4 14.67 -6.50 20.96
CA THR A 4 15.81 -6.28 20.09
C THR A 4 15.40 -5.31 19.00
N GLY A 5 16.14 -4.21 18.90
CA GLY A 5 15.96 -3.17 17.91
C GLY A 5 15.08 -2.01 18.36
N LEU A 6 15.28 -0.86 17.69
CA LEU A 6 14.60 0.39 18.02
C LEU A 6 13.77 0.88 16.83
N GLY A 7 12.48 1.09 17.07
CA GLY A 7 11.55 1.64 16.10
C GLY A 7 11.15 3.07 16.44
N ILE A 8 11.00 3.92 15.42
CA ILE A 8 10.40 5.26 15.55
C ILE A 8 9.02 5.25 14.90
N TRP A 9 8.05 5.89 15.55
CA TRP A 9 6.79 6.28 14.91
C TRP A 9 6.70 7.80 14.83
N THR A 10 6.43 8.34 13.64
CA THR A 10 6.29 9.78 13.44
C THR A 10 5.29 10.12 12.34
N ALA A 11 4.59 11.25 12.52
CA ALA A 11 3.72 11.86 11.52
C ALA A 11 4.31 13.19 10.97
N GLN A 12 5.54 13.54 11.34
CA GLN A 12 6.14 14.82 10.93
C GLN A 12 6.46 14.86 9.44
N PHE A 13 6.78 13.71 8.83
CA PHE A 13 7.20 13.64 7.43
C PHE A 13 6.11 14.03 6.43
N ASP A 14 4.85 13.99 6.83
CA ASP A 14 3.70 14.36 5.99
C ASP A 14 3.68 15.84 5.63
N PHE A 15 4.30 16.67 6.48
CA PHE A 15 4.28 18.14 6.38
C PHE A 15 5.58 18.75 5.84
N HIS A 16 6.57 17.92 5.53
CA HIS A 16 7.87 18.37 5.05
C HIS A 16 8.11 18.01 3.57
N PRO A 17 8.88 18.84 2.84
CA PRO A 17 9.38 18.52 1.51
C PRO A 17 10.11 17.17 1.44
N ALA A 18 10.03 16.49 0.29
CA ALA A 18 10.53 15.13 0.14
C ALA A 18 12.05 15.00 0.27
N ASP A 19 12.80 16.05 -0.11
CA ASP A 19 14.25 16.18 0.10
C ASP A 19 14.60 16.20 1.59
N VAL A 20 13.94 17.04 2.38
CA VAL A 20 14.14 17.11 3.84
C VAL A 20 13.83 15.76 4.51
N VAL A 21 12.75 15.10 4.09
CA VAL A 21 12.37 13.78 4.61
C VAL A 21 13.39 12.70 4.25
N ARG A 22 14.00 12.77 3.06
CA ARG A 22 15.04 11.83 2.63
C ARG A 22 16.30 11.97 3.48
N ASP A 23 16.75 13.19 3.70
CA ASP A 23 17.95 13.45 4.51
C ASP A 23 17.74 12.98 5.96
N ALA A 24 16.58 13.29 6.55
CA ALA A 24 16.23 12.86 7.89
C ALA A 24 16.18 11.32 8.01
N VAL A 25 15.59 10.61 7.05
CA VAL A 25 15.48 9.15 7.15
C VAL A 25 16.83 8.45 6.93
N GLN A 26 17.73 9.03 6.13
CA GLN A 26 19.10 8.54 5.98
C GLN A 26 19.90 8.69 7.27
N GLU A 27 19.71 9.81 7.98
CA GLU A 27 20.30 10.00 9.30
C GLU A 27 19.77 8.97 10.30
N LEU A 28 18.46 8.73 10.33
CA LEU A 28 17.87 7.68 11.18
C LEU A 28 18.43 6.29 10.85
N GLU A 29 18.60 5.96 9.58
CA GLU A 29 19.20 4.70 9.18
C GLU A 29 20.68 4.60 9.62
N ALA A 30 21.45 5.69 9.53
CA ALA A 30 22.85 5.75 9.96
C ALA A 30 23.00 5.65 11.48
N LEU A 31 22.04 6.19 12.24
CA LEU A 31 21.97 6.08 13.70
C LEU A 31 21.61 4.65 14.18
N GLY A 32 21.24 3.75 13.26
CA GLY A 32 20.99 2.35 13.57
C GLY A 32 19.57 2.05 14.01
N TYR A 33 18.59 2.87 13.63
CA TYR A 33 17.18 2.53 13.82
C TYR A 33 16.78 1.36 12.90
N ASP A 34 16.06 0.39 13.44
CA ASP A 34 15.69 -0.83 12.73
C ASP A 34 14.36 -0.68 12.00
N SER A 35 13.45 0.15 12.53
CA SER A 35 12.14 0.37 11.91
C SER A 35 11.66 1.81 12.00
N LEU A 36 10.94 2.23 10.97
CA LEU A 36 10.25 3.50 10.90
C LEU A 36 8.79 3.26 10.53
N TRP A 37 7.91 3.77 11.38
CA TRP A 37 6.47 3.66 11.25
C TRP A 37 5.89 5.03 10.90
N ILE A 38 5.13 5.10 9.81
CA ILE A 38 4.41 6.31 9.40
C ILE A 38 2.90 6.11 9.55
N GLY A 39 2.19 7.08 10.11
CA GLY A 39 0.74 7.00 10.24
C GLY A 39 0.01 7.41 8.96
N GLU A 40 -1.27 7.05 8.89
CA GLU A 40 -2.19 7.78 8.01
C GLU A 40 -2.55 9.10 8.67
N ASN A 41 -2.10 10.20 8.09
CA ASN A 41 -2.32 11.53 8.62
C ASN A 41 -2.77 12.50 7.51
N VAL A 42 -3.20 13.70 7.90
CA VAL A 42 -3.51 14.76 6.95
C VAL A 42 -2.21 15.25 6.32
N GLY A 43 -2.12 15.27 4.99
CA GLY A 43 -0.93 15.75 4.27
C GLY A 43 -0.57 14.83 3.11
N ARG A 44 0.41 13.95 3.33
CA ARG A 44 0.84 12.96 2.34
C ARG A 44 0.17 11.61 2.59
N GLU A 45 -0.27 10.99 1.51
CA GLU A 45 -0.82 9.64 1.54
C GLU A 45 0.30 8.63 1.92
N PRO A 46 0.05 7.70 2.87
CA PRO A 46 1.08 6.88 3.49
C PRO A 46 1.77 5.88 2.54
N VAL A 47 1.09 5.36 1.51
CA VAL A 47 1.72 4.49 0.50
C VAL A 47 2.73 5.31 -0.32
N SER A 48 2.34 6.49 -0.77
CA SER A 48 3.19 7.40 -1.53
C SER A 48 4.41 7.86 -0.71
N GLN A 49 4.21 8.12 0.58
CA GLN A 49 5.29 8.42 1.51
C GLN A 49 6.24 7.24 1.69
N SER A 50 5.71 6.02 1.84
CA SER A 50 6.52 4.81 1.96
C SER A 50 7.44 4.62 0.76
N ALA A 51 6.96 4.89 -0.45
CA ALA A 51 7.78 4.82 -1.66
C ALA A 51 8.98 5.81 -1.61
N ILE A 52 8.78 7.03 -1.10
CA ILE A 52 9.86 8.01 -0.93
C ILE A 52 10.89 7.50 0.07
N LEU A 53 10.46 6.98 1.21
CA LEU A 53 11.33 6.49 2.28
C LEU A 53 12.11 5.23 1.86
N LEU A 54 11.46 4.31 1.14
CA LEU A 54 12.08 3.08 0.63
C LEU A 54 13.15 3.36 -0.42
N VAL A 55 12.98 4.39 -1.25
CA VAL A 55 14.02 4.82 -2.21
C VAL A 55 15.20 5.48 -1.50
N ALA A 56 14.96 6.15 -0.38
CA ALA A 56 15.96 6.89 0.37
C ALA A 56 16.89 6.00 1.22
N THR A 57 16.43 4.79 1.58
CA THR A 57 17.05 3.92 2.58
C THR A 57 17.41 2.54 2.02
N ARG A 58 18.19 1.74 2.76
CA ARG A 58 18.70 0.43 2.28
C ARG A 58 18.40 -0.76 3.18
N ARG A 59 18.22 -0.54 4.49
CA ARG A 59 18.09 -1.57 5.54
C ARG A 59 16.93 -1.32 6.49
N ILE A 60 16.60 -0.07 6.79
CA ILE A 60 15.53 0.24 7.76
C ILE A 60 14.18 -0.30 7.27
N THR A 61 13.43 -0.93 8.17
CA THR A 61 12.09 -1.44 7.84
C THR A 61 11.08 -0.29 7.86
N ILE A 62 10.47 0.01 6.72
CA ILE A 62 9.39 1.00 6.64
C ILE A 62 8.04 0.29 6.79
N ALA A 63 7.21 0.78 7.71
CA ALA A 63 5.87 0.28 7.93
C ALA A 63 4.85 1.43 7.98
N THR A 64 3.65 1.20 7.44
CA THR A 64 2.51 2.10 7.62
C THR A 64 1.71 1.66 8.84
N GLY A 65 1.47 2.57 9.79
CA GLY A 65 0.45 2.43 10.83
C GLY A 65 -0.94 2.35 10.19
N VAL A 66 -1.86 1.65 10.87
CA VAL A 66 -3.22 1.29 10.43
C VAL A 66 -3.78 2.20 9.34
N LEU A 67 -3.98 1.61 8.15
CA LEU A 67 -4.63 2.27 7.02
C LEU A 67 -6.16 2.19 7.19
N ASN A 68 -6.82 3.35 7.26
CA ASN A 68 -8.26 3.56 7.15
C ASN A 68 -8.86 2.97 5.86
N LEU A 69 -9.47 1.79 5.98
CA LEU A 69 -10.12 1.08 4.88
C LEU A 69 -11.23 1.88 4.19
N TRP A 70 -11.87 2.83 4.87
CA TRP A 70 -12.98 3.60 4.29
C TRP A 70 -12.51 4.73 3.38
N ALA A 71 -11.24 5.14 3.50
CA ALA A 71 -10.65 6.20 2.70
C ALA A 71 -10.05 5.68 1.37
N ARG A 72 -10.00 4.36 1.17
CA ARG A 72 -9.31 3.72 0.03
C ARG A 72 -9.99 2.43 -0.41
N ASP A 73 -9.87 2.12 -1.69
CA ASP A 73 -10.30 0.82 -2.20
C ASP A 73 -9.40 -0.31 -1.61
N PRO A 74 -9.99 -1.36 -0.99
CA PRO A 74 -9.22 -2.43 -0.35
C PRO A 74 -8.30 -3.18 -1.32
N LEU A 75 -8.74 -3.40 -2.57
CA LEU A 75 -7.95 -4.11 -3.58
C LEU A 75 -6.76 -3.29 -4.04
N SER A 76 -6.95 -1.98 -4.23
CA SER A 76 -5.89 -1.03 -4.57
C SER A 76 -4.83 -0.96 -3.48
N THR A 77 -5.24 -1.01 -2.21
CA THR A 77 -4.34 -1.02 -1.05
C THR A 77 -3.50 -2.30 -0.99
N PHE A 78 -4.15 -3.45 -1.22
CA PHE A 78 -3.45 -4.73 -1.28
C PHE A 78 -2.44 -4.78 -2.42
N ALA A 79 -2.83 -4.30 -3.62
CA ALA A 79 -1.94 -4.23 -4.76
C ALA A 79 -0.72 -3.33 -4.51
N ALA A 80 -0.88 -2.22 -3.80
CA ALA A 80 0.21 -1.31 -3.47
C ALA A 80 1.24 -1.90 -2.49
N GLN A 81 0.85 -2.85 -1.64
CA GLN A 81 1.77 -3.56 -0.74
C GLN A 81 2.67 -4.55 -1.48
N LEU A 82 2.24 -5.02 -2.66
CA LEU A 82 3.00 -6.00 -3.41
C LEU A 82 4.21 -5.33 -4.07
N PRO A 83 5.38 -6.00 -4.11
CA PRO A 83 6.53 -5.51 -4.85
C PRO A 83 6.13 -5.25 -6.30
N SER A 84 6.46 -4.08 -6.84
CA SER A 84 6.23 -3.80 -8.25
C SER A 84 6.87 -4.91 -9.09
N PRO A 85 6.16 -5.51 -10.07
CA PRO A 85 6.72 -6.58 -10.87
C PRO A 85 7.99 -6.05 -11.55
N ARG A 86 9.11 -6.78 -11.37
CA ARG A 86 10.34 -6.46 -12.11
C ARG A 86 9.98 -6.44 -13.59
N ARG A 87 10.22 -5.32 -14.27
CA ARG A 87 10.20 -5.28 -15.72
C ARG A 87 11.27 -6.27 -16.19
N THR A 88 10.86 -7.40 -16.73
CA THR A 88 11.73 -8.22 -17.58
C THR A 88 11.98 -7.41 -18.85
N PRO A 89 13.22 -6.96 -19.12
CA PRO A 89 13.51 -6.31 -20.37
C PRO A 89 13.74 -7.40 -21.41
N THR A 90 12.69 -7.80 -22.14
CA THR A 90 12.75 -8.29 -23.53
C THR A 90 11.37 -8.71 -24.02
N ALA A 91 10.79 -7.89 -24.89
CA ALA A 91 10.23 -8.37 -26.16
C ALA A 91 10.18 -7.15 -27.09
N SER A 92 11.03 -7.18 -28.10
CA SER A 92 11.01 -6.26 -29.23
C SER A 92 9.66 -6.32 -29.95
N SER A 93 9.25 -5.17 -30.47
CA SER A 93 8.14 -4.96 -31.40
C SER A 93 7.88 -6.10 -32.39
N SER A 94 6.71 -6.75 -32.31
CA SER A 94 5.94 -7.23 -33.49
C SER A 94 4.64 -8.01 -33.20
N ASP A 95 4.22 -8.28 -31.96
CA ASP A 95 3.06 -9.18 -31.76
C ASP A 95 1.77 -8.42 -31.41
N SER A 96 1.20 -7.74 -32.41
CA SER A 96 -0.22 -7.40 -32.43
C SER A 96 -1.02 -8.61 -32.94
N ALA A 97 -1.44 -9.50 -32.03
CA ALA A 97 -2.36 -10.59 -32.35
C ALA A 97 -3.44 -10.74 -31.28
N SER A 98 -4.62 -10.24 -31.64
CA SER A 98 -5.96 -10.64 -31.22
C SER A 98 -6.10 -11.58 -30.01
N ALA A 99 -6.57 -11.03 -28.88
CA ALA A 99 -7.27 -11.78 -27.84
C ALA A 99 -8.68 -11.21 -27.65
N THR A 100 -9.42 -11.05 -28.75
CA THR A 100 -10.88 -11.09 -28.73
C THR A 100 -11.26 -12.57 -28.79
N HIS A 101 -11.60 -13.17 -27.64
CA HIS A 101 -12.44 -14.36 -27.39
C HIS A 101 -11.97 -15.06 -26.10
N GLY A 102 -12.71 -14.85 -25.01
CA GLY A 102 -12.45 -15.52 -23.74
C GLY A 102 -13.26 -15.01 -22.54
N TRP A 103 -14.47 -14.48 -22.75
CA TRP A 103 -15.40 -14.25 -21.65
C TRP A 103 -16.21 -15.53 -21.45
N SER A 104 -15.74 -16.43 -20.58
CA SER A 104 -16.54 -17.57 -20.12
C SER A 104 -17.14 -17.24 -18.75
N THR A 105 -18.43 -17.00 -18.75
CA THR A 105 -19.34 -17.00 -17.60
C THR A 105 -19.19 -18.29 -16.78
N THR A 106 -18.84 -18.15 -15.50
CA THR A 106 -19.34 -19.05 -14.45
C THR A 106 -20.23 -18.22 -13.53
N ARG A 107 -21.54 -18.39 -13.74
CA ARG A 107 -22.55 -18.08 -12.72
C ARG A 107 -22.36 -19.05 -11.55
N ASP A 108 -22.84 -18.62 -10.39
CA ASP A 108 -23.05 -19.37 -9.15
C ASP A 108 -21.88 -19.42 -8.15
N ASN A 109 -21.89 -18.44 -7.23
CA ASN A 109 -22.09 -18.74 -5.80
C ASN A 109 -22.15 -17.44 -4.97
N TYR A 110 -23.36 -16.91 -4.79
CA TYR A 110 -23.69 -16.08 -3.63
C TYR A 110 -24.72 -16.85 -2.79
N PRO A 111 -24.48 -17.09 -1.49
CA PRO A 111 -25.51 -17.65 -0.62
C PRO A 111 -26.65 -16.63 -0.49
N THR A 112 -27.87 -17.10 -0.78
CA THR A 112 -29.11 -16.32 -0.70
C THR A 112 -29.39 -15.87 0.73
N ALA A 113 -29.18 -14.60 1.03
CA ALA A 113 -29.73 -13.95 2.22
C ALA A 113 -31.21 -13.61 1.97
N GLY A 114 -32.08 -14.06 2.88
CA GLY A 114 -33.53 -13.94 2.78
C GLY A 114 -34.03 -12.51 2.61
N ARG A 115 -35.00 -12.34 1.71
CA ARG A 115 -35.81 -11.12 1.57
C ARG A 115 -36.58 -10.85 2.87
N TYR A 116 -36.24 -9.78 3.56
CA TYR A 116 -37.16 -9.09 4.46
C TYR A 116 -38.17 -8.30 3.60
N LYS A 117 -39.47 -8.61 3.72
CA LYS A 117 -40.57 -7.77 3.19
C LYS A 117 -41.23 -7.05 4.37
N PRO A 118 -41.38 -5.71 4.36
CA PRO A 118 -42.26 -5.06 5.31
C PRO A 118 -43.70 -5.18 4.81
N SER A 119 -44.57 -5.81 5.59
CA SER A 119 -46.02 -5.72 5.43
C SER A 119 -46.51 -4.43 6.08
N VAL A 120 -46.98 -3.50 5.25
CA VAL A 120 -47.81 -2.37 5.66
C VAL A 120 -49.23 -2.90 5.87
N THR A 121 -49.78 -2.70 7.06
CA THR A 121 -51.22 -2.87 7.33
C THR A 121 -51.74 -1.53 7.85
N THR A 122 -52.84 -1.09 7.23
CA THR A 122 -53.71 0.03 7.62
C THR A 122 -54.35 -0.19 8.99
#